data_AF-A0A1J3EEQ1-F1
#
_entry.id   AF-A0A1J3EEQ1-F1
#
_cell.length_a   1.000
_cell.length_b   1.000
_cell.length_c   1.000
_cell.angle_alpha   90.00
_cell.angle_beta   90.00
_cell.angle_gamma   90.00
#
_symmetry.space_group_name_H-M   'P 1'
#
loop_
_entity.id
_entity.type
_entity.pdbx_description
1 polymer ?
#
loop_
_entity_poly.entity_id
_entity_poly.type
_entity_poly.pdbx_seq_one_letter_code
_entity_poly.pdbx_strand_id
1 'polypeptide(L)'
;SNKTCEVCLRAKQTRVSFPSSINKTTTIFELIHCDLWGPYRTPSSSGARYFLTIVDDFSRSVWLFLLNEKTETATHLKNFLAMVER
;
A
#
# COMPACT_ATOMS: atom_id res chain seq x y z
N SER A 1 20.52 35.24 -30.05
CA SER A 1 21.10 34.78 -28.78
C SER A 1 20.08 33.88 -28.11
N ASN A 2 20.29 32.56 -28.14
CA ASN A 2 19.36 31.58 -27.58
C ASN A 2 19.59 31.51 -26.07
N LYS A 3 18.86 32.33 -25.29
CA LYS A 3 19.00 32.35 -23.83
C LYS A 3 18.34 31.10 -23.26
N THR A 4 19.14 30.22 -22.67
CA THR A 4 18.65 29.10 -21.87
C THR A 4 17.75 29.63 -20.75
N CYS A 5 16.46 29.35 -20.83
CA CYS A 5 15.48 29.75 -19.81
C CYS A 5 15.54 28.76 -18.64
N GLU A 6 16.00 29.23 -17.47
CA GLU A 6 16.13 28.42 -16.26
C GLU A 6 14.78 27.84 -15.79
N VAL A 7 13.70 28.61 -15.93
CA VAL A 7 12.33 28.18 -15.57
C VAL A 7 11.89 27.01 -16.46
N CYS A 8 12.15 27.08 -17.76
CA CYS A 8 11.79 26.01 -18.69
C CYS A 8 12.57 24.72 -18.42
N LEU A 9 13.84 24.82 -17.99
CA LEU A 9 14.64 23.66 -17.61
C LEU A 9 14.06 22.95 -16.38
N ARG A 10 13.75 23.70 -15.31
CA ARG A 10 13.21 23.12 -14.08
C ARG A 10 11.82 22.52 -14.29
N ALA A 11 10.96 23.19 -15.06
CA ALA A 11 9.60 22.71 -15.34
C ALA A 11 9.56 21.45 -16.23
N LYS A 12 10.59 21.25 -17.07
CA LYS A 12 10.71 20.09 -17.97
C LYS A 12 11.70 19.04 -17.47
N GLN A 13 12.26 19.22 -16.28
CA GLN A 13 13.20 18.26 -15.72
C GLN A 13 12.48 16.95 -15.44
N THR A 14 12.83 15.91 -16.19
CA THR A 14 12.36 14.56 -15.91
C THR A 14 13.23 13.96 -14.82
N ARG A 15 12.62 13.16 -13.94
CA ARG A 15 13.37 12.35 -12.99
C ARG A 15 14.14 11.29 -13.78
N VAL A 16 15.40 11.05 -13.42
CA VAL A 16 16.13 9.86 -13.88
C VAL A 16 15.40 8.59 -13.45
N SER A 17 15.56 7.51 -14.20
CA SER A 17 15.00 6.21 -13.87
C SER A 17 15.37 5.79 -12.45
N PHE A 18 14.42 5.21 -11.73
CA PHE A 18 14.69 4.65 -10.42
C PHE A 18 15.62 3.43 -10.56
N PRO A 19 16.58 3.24 -9.65
CA PRO A 19 17.33 2.00 -9.61
C PRO A 19 16.41 0.83 -9.29
N SER A 20 16.76 -0.37 -9.75
CA SER A 20 16.05 -1.59 -9.38
C SER A 20 16.11 -1.78 -7.86
N SER A 21 14.98 -2.17 -7.26
CA SER A 21 14.93 -2.50 -5.84
C SER A 21 15.81 -3.72 -5.55
N ILE A 22 16.65 -3.62 -4.52
CA ILE A 22 17.42 -4.74 -3.97
C ILE A 22 16.60 -5.49 -2.92
N ASN A 23 15.52 -4.88 -2.41
CA ASN A 23 14.62 -5.52 -1.45
C ASN A 23 13.91 -6.69 -2.14
N LYS A 24 14.35 -7.89 -1.81
CA LYS A 24 13.75 -9.16 -2.20
C LYS A 24 13.55 -9.95 -0.92
N THR A 25 12.30 -10.29 -0.65
CA THR A 25 11.98 -11.24 0.41
C THR A 25 12.44 -12.64 0.03
N THR A 26 12.85 -13.41 1.04
CA THR A 26 13.36 -14.78 0.91
C THR A 26 12.48 -15.81 1.58
N THR A 27 11.62 -15.37 2.52
CA THR A 27 10.72 -16.23 3.27
C THR A 27 9.32 -15.61 3.38
N ILE A 28 8.30 -16.46 3.58
CA ILE A 28 6.92 -16.01 3.84
C ILE A 28 6.87 -15.12 5.08
N PHE A 29 6.07 -14.05 5.02
CA PHE A 29 5.88 -13.09 6.11
C PHE A 29 7.12 -12.29 6.53
N GLU A 30 8.21 -12.32 5.75
CA GLU A 30 9.39 -11.47 5.98
C GLU A 30 9.08 -9.97 5.83
N LEU A 31 8.20 -9.65 4.88
CA LEU A 31 7.69 -8.30 4.66
C LEU A 31 6.23 -8.37 4.20
N ILE A 32 5.36 -7.66 4.91
CA ILE A 32 3.98 -7.43 4.51
C ILE A 32 3.76 -5.97 4.13
N HIS A 33 2.99 -5.75 3.07
CA HIS A 33 2.50 -4.44 2.67
C HIS A 33 1.05 -4.30 3.10
N CYS A 34 0.74 -3.29 3.90
CA CYS A 34 -0.60 -3.00 4.35
C CYS A 34 -1.10 -1.70 3.70
N ASP A 35 -2.27 -1.74 3.08
CA ASP A 35 -2.94 -0.57 2.54
C ASP A 35 -4.36 -0.44 3.12
N LEU A 36 -4.75 0.76 3.49
CA LEU A 36 -6.09 1.06 4.00
C LEU A 36 -6.78 2.02 3.05
N TRP A 37 -7.85 1.53 2.44
CA TRP A 37 -8.63 2.27 1.47
C TRP A 37 -10.01 2.64 2.01
N GLY A 38 -10.51 3.84 1.65
CA GLY A 38 -11.83 4.35 2.03
C GLY A 38 -11.81 5.74 2.71
N PRO A 39 -12.98 6.30 3.08
CA PRO A 39 -14.30 5.70 2.96
C PRO A 39 -14.80 5.68 1.51
N TYR A 40 -15.34 4.55 1.07
CA TYR A 40 -16.03 4.48 -0.20
C TYR A 40 -17.44 5.07 -0.10
N ARG A 41 -17.89 5.66 -1.21
CA ARG A 41 -19.18 6.39 -1.25
C ARG A 41 -20.35 5.44 -0.97
N THR A 42 -20.36 4.29 -1.63
CA THR A 42 -21.39 3.26 -1.45
C THR A 42 -20.86 2.20 -0.48
N PRO A 43 -21.60 1.86 0.58
CA PRO A 43 -21.18 0.74 1.44
C PRO A 43 -21.22 -0.59 0.66
N SER A 44 -20.43 -1.56 1.12
CA SER A 44 -20.54 -2.95 0.66
C SER A 44 -21.90 -3.55 1.04
N SER A 45 -22.18 -4.77 0.57
CA SER A 45 -23.36 -5.54 1.01
C SER A 45 -23.41 -5.77 2.53
N SER A 46 -22.26 -5.71 3.22
CA SER A 46 -22.15 -5.85 4.68
C SER A 46 -22.18 -4.51 5.42
N GLY A 47 -22.34 -3.38 4.73
CA GLY A 47 -22.30 -2.04 5.34
C GLY A 47 -20.91 -1.42 5.42
N ALA A 48 -19.85 -2.16 5.09
CA ALA A 48 -18.47 -1.69 5.20
C ALA A 48 -18.16 -0.58 4.20
N ARG A 49 -17.36 0.41 4.61
CA ARG A 49 -16.94 1.54 3.76
C ARG A 49 -15.43 1.62 3.60
N TYR A 50 -14.69 0.81 4.35
CA TYR A 50 -13.24 0.75 4.31
C TYR A 50 -12.76 -0.68 4.05
N PHE A 51 -11.56 -0.79 3.50
CA PHE A 51 -10.96 -2.05 3.09
C PHE A 51 -9.49 -2.02 3.51
N LEU A 52 -9.10 -2.91 4.42
CA LEU A 52 -7.70 -3.15 4.75
C LEU A 52 -7.20 -4.30 3.88
N THR A 53 -6.20 -4.03 3.05
CA THR A 53 -5.52 -5.03 2.23
C THR A 53 -4.15 -5.30 2.85
N ILE A 54 -3.85 -6.58 3.09
CA ILE A 54 -2.52 -7.02 3.52
C ILE A 54 -1.96 -7.95 2.45
N VAL A 55 -0.75 -7.68 1.99
CA VAL A 55 -0.07 -8.44 0.94
C VAL A 55 1.27 -8.92 1.47
N ASP A 56 1.49 -10.23 1.44
CA ASP A 56 2.82 -10.79 1.71
C ASP A 56 3.71 -10.58 0.48
N ASP A 57 4.88 -9.97 0.67
CA ASP A 57 5.77 -9.66 -0.45
C ASP A 57 6.38 -10.92 -1.09
N PHE A 58 6.60 -11.98 -0.31
CA PHE A 58 7.24 -13.19 -0.81
C PHE A 58 6.25 -14.08 -1.58
N SER A 59 5.18 -14.54 -0.93
CA SER A 59 4.20 -15.46 -1.50
C SER A 59 3.22 -14.77 -2.45
N ARG A 60 3.12 -13.43 -2.41
CA ARG A 60 2.09 -12.63 -3.09
C ARG A 60 0.67 -12.95 -2.63
N SER A 61 0.52 -13.62 -1.48
CA SER A 61 -0.78 -13.86 -0.85
C SER A 61 -1.42 -12.54 -0.41
N VAL A 62 -2.74 -12.45 -0.57
CA VAL A 62 -3.51 -11.23 -0.26
C VAL A 62 -4.64 -11.57 0.70
N TRP A 63 -4.78 -10.76 1.75
CA TRP A 63 -5.90 -10.79 2.68
C TRP A 63 -6.65 -9.47 2.62
N LEU A 64 -7.98 -9.55 2.57
CA LEU A 64 -8.87 -8.39 2.53
C LEU A 64 -9.79 -8.41 3.74
N PHE A 65 -9.79 -7.31 4.49
CA PHE A 65 -10.69 -7.10 5.62
C PHE A 65 -11.63 -5.93 5.33
N LEU A 66 -12.93 -6.19 5.37
CA LEU A 66 -13.97 -5.17 5.24
C LEU A 66 -14.21 -4.51 6.59
N LEU A 67 -14.14 -3.18 6.64
CA LEU A 67 -14.30 -2.41 7.88
C LEU A 67 -15.43 -1.39 7.74
N ASN A 68 -16.22 -1.26 8.80
CA ASN A 68 -17.25 -0.23 8.91
C ASN A 68 -16.62 1.11 9.26
N GLU A 69 -15.63 1.09 10.16
CA GLU A 69 -14.94 2.28 10.66
C GLU A 69 -13.42 2.16 10.52
N LYS A 70 -12.76 3.27 10.21
CA LYS A 70 -11.29 3.32 10.06
C LYS A 70 -10.54 2.87 11.31
N THR A 71 -11.12 3.08 12.49
CA THR A 71 -10.55 2.71 13.79
C THR A 71 -10.39 1.19 13.98
N GLU A 72 -11.13 0.38 13.23
CA GLU A 72 -11.08 -1.09 13.31
C GLU A 72 -9.77 -1.68 12.74
N THR A 73 -9.00 -0.88 11.98
CA THR A 73 -7.77 -1.29 11.30
C THR A 73 -6.75 -1.89 12.28
N ALA A 74 -6.51 -1.24 13.42
CA ALA A 74 -5.51 -1.68 14.38
C ALA A 74 -5.85 -3.06 14.99
N THR A 75 -7.14 -3.30 15.25
CA THR A 75 -7.62 -4.59 15.76
C THR A 75 -7.46 -5.69 14.73
N HIS A 76 -7.84 -5.44 13.47
CA HIS A 76 -7.70 -6.42 12.40
C HIS A 76 -6.24 -6.76 12.10
N LEU A 77 -5.35 -5.77 12.11
CA LEU A 77 -3.92 -5.99 11.92
C LEU A 77 -3.32 -6.84 13.05
N LYS A 78 -3.66 -6.55 14.32
CA LYS A 78 -3.22 -7.39 15.45
C LYS A 78 -3.71 -8.83 15.35
N ASN A 79 -4.97 -9.02 14.97
CA ASN A 79 -5.55 -10.35 14.80
C ASN A 79 -4.87 -11.11 13.64
N PHE A 80 -4.56 -10.41 12.54
CA PHE A 80 -3.83 -11.00 11.42
C PHE A 80 -2.43 -11.46 11.84
N LEU A 81 -1.67 -10.62 12.55
CA LEU A 81 -0.34 -10.99 13.06
C LEU A 81 -0.40 -12.22 13.97
N ALA A 82 -1.35 -12.24 14.92
CA ALA A 82 -1.57 -13.38 15.80
C ALA A 82 -2.03 -14.67 15.08
N MET A 83 -2.61 -14.55 13.88
CA MET A 83 -3.03 -15.67 13.05
C MET A 83 -1.82 -16.29 12.31
N VAL A 84 -0.88 -15.47 11.85
CA VAL A 84 0.28 -15.93 11.04
C VAL A 84 1.49 -16.34 11.88
N GLU A 85 1.56 -15.91 13.14
CA GLU A 85 2.60 -16.30 14.11
C GLU A 85 2.34 -17.66 14.79
N ARG A 86 1.19 -18.30 14.51
CA ARG A 86 0.84 -19.64 15.02
C ARG A 86 1.34 -20.74 14.09
#